data_AF-A0A7G5VUJ9-F1
#
_entry.id   AF-A0A7G5VUJ9-F1
#
_cell.length_a   1.000
_cell.length_b   1.000
_cell.length_c   1.000
_cell.angle_alpha   90.00
_cell.angle_beta   90.00
_cell.angle_gamma   90.00
#
_symmetry.space_group_name_H-M   'P 1'
#
loop_
_entity.id
_entity.type
_entity.pdbx_description
1 polymer ?
#
loop_
_entity_poly.entity_id
_entity_poly.type
_entity_poly.pdbx_seq_one_letter_code
_entity_poly.pdbx_strand_id
1 'polypeptide(L)' 'MQKAIKKRYSTTKGHLRRKAGKSHLLAKKSSSRKRRLSKKVYG' A
#
# COMPACT_ATOMS: atom_id res chain seq x y z
N MET A 1 -1.50 -0.70 21.01
CA MET A 1 -1.98 -1.18 19.68
C MET A 1 -2.38 -0.09 18.69
N GLN A 2 -3.04 1.00 19.11
CA GLN A 2 -3.59 2.01 18.18
C GLN A 2 -2.54 2.69 17.27
N LYS A 3 -1.30 2.92 17.77
CA LYS A 3 -0.22 3.55 16.98
C LYS A 3 0.14 2.76 15.71
N ALA A 4 0.12 1.43 15.76
CA ALA A 4 0.49 0.59 14.62
C ALA A 4 -0.59 0.56 13.51
N ILE A 5 -1.86 0.75 13.89
CA ILE A 5 -2.99 0.85 12.96
C ILE A 5 -2.95 2.21 12.28
N LYS A 6 -2.77 3.29 13.05
CA LYS A 6 -2.63 4.66 12.53
C LYS A 6 -1.44 4.82 11.56
N LYS A 7 -0.38 4.02 11.70
CA LYS A 7 0.76 3.99 10.75
C LYS A 7 0.46 3.26 9.43
N ARG A 8 -0.55 2.39 9.39
CA ARG A 8 -0.87 1.55 8.21
C ARG A 8 -2.07 2.07 7.41
N TYR A 9 -3.03 2.69 8.09
CA TYR A 9 -4.30 3.14 7.52
C TYR A 9 -4.45 4.65 7.69
N SER A 10 -4.98 5.31 6.65
CA SER A 10 -5.39 6.71 6.69
C SER A 10 -6.81 6.80 7.20
N THR A 11 -7.09 7.61 8.21
CA THR A 11 -8.46 7.86 8.71
C THR A 11 -9.18 8.95 7.92
N THR A 12 -8.44 9.76 7.17
CA THR A 12 -8.96 10.81 6.27
C THR A 12 -9.51 10.17 5.00
N LYS A 13 -10.84 10.07 4.92
CA LYS A 13 -11.64 9.56 3.78
C LYS A 13 -11.45 8.07 3.47
N GLY A 14 -12.21 7.23 4.17
CA GLY A 14 -12.48 5.84 3.76
C GLY A 14 -11.38 4.82 4.05
N HIS A 15 -10.67 4.95 5.18
CA HIS A 15 -9.72 3.92 5.65
C HIS A 15 -8.68 3.48 4.61
N LEU A 16 -8.15 4.42 3.81
CA LEU A 16 -7.23 4.08 2.73
C LEU A 16 -5.94 3.41 3.25
N ARG A 17 -5.53 2.33 2.58
CA ARG A 17 -4.28 1.57 2.85
C ARG A 17 -3.38 1.46 1.62
N ARG A 18 -2.10 1.21 1.84
CA ARG A 18 -1.14 0.87 0.77
C ARG A 18 -1.36 -0.57 0.29
N LYS A 19 -1.15 -0.85 -1.00
CA LYS A 19 -1.03 -2.24 -1.49
C LYS A 19 0.30 -2.85 -1.06
N ALA A 20 0.28 -4.13 -0.68
CA ALA A 20 1.47 -4.87 -0.30
C ALA A 20 2.32 -5.29 -1.52
N GLY A 21 3.58 -5.66 -1.27
CA GLY A 21 4.41 -6.32 -2.29
C GLY A 21 5.24 -5.40 -3.19
N LYS A 22 5.50 -4.15 -2.80
CA LYS A 22 6.43 -3.23 -3.50
C LYS A 22 7.61 -2.77 -2.63
N SER A 23 8.05 -3.59 -1.69
CA SER A 23 9.22 -3.33 -0.83
C SER A 23 10.52 -3.90 -1.40
N HIS A 24 10.51 -5.19 -1.77
CA HIS A 24 11.67 -5.92 -2.33
C HIS A 24 11.26 -6.74 -3.57
N LEU A 25 12.23 -7.40 -4.22
CA LEU A 25 12.02 -8.24 -5.41
C LEU A 25 11.36 -7.48 -6.57
N LEU A 26 11.84 -6.27 -6.86
CA LEU A 26 11.23 -5.38 -7.85
C LEU A 26 11.67 -5.70 -9.29
N ALA A 27 12.87 -6.26 -9.47
CA ALA A 27 13.43 -6.58 -10.78
C ALA A 27 12.55 -7.57 -11.56
N LYS A 28 12.05 -8.62 -10.87
CA LYS A 28 11.16 -9.63 -11.47
C LYS A 28 9.69 -9.20 -11.64
N LYS A 29 9.35 -7.94 -11.34
CA LYS A 29 7.97 -7.44 -11.43
C LYS A 29 7.84 -6.50 -12.63
N SER A 30 6.85 -6.76 -13.48
CA SER A 30 6.55 -5.87 -14.61
C SER A 30 6.29 -4.43 -14.17
N SER A 31 6.66 -3.47 -15.02
CA SER A 31 6.45 -2.04 -14.77
C SER A 31 4.98 -1.72 -14.50
N SER A 32 4.06 -2.36 -15.21
CA SER A 32 2.61 -2.26 -14.97
C SER A 32 2.22 -2.73 -13.56
N ARG A 33 2.73 -3.89 -13.11
CA ARG A 33 2.49 -4.38 -11.74
C ARG A 33 3.06 -3.42 -10.69
N LYS A 34 4.28 -2.90 -10.90
CA LYS A 34 4.89 -1.88 -10.01
C LYS A 34 4.05 -0.61 -9.93
N ARG A 35 3.47 -0.14 -11.04
CA ARG A 35 2.56 1.02 -11.08
C ARG A 35 1.22 0.75 -10.37
N ARG A 36 0.68 -0.46 -10.51
CA ARG A 36 -0.56 -0.86 -9.81
C ARG A 36 -0.38 -0.91 -8.29
N LEU A 37 0.77 -1.38 -7.80
CA LEU A 37 1.06 -1.53 -6.36
C LEU A 37 1.40 -0.21 -5.65
N SER A 38 1.69 0.89 -6.36
CA SER A 38 1.91 2.20 -5.72
C SER A 38 0.63 2.93 -5.35
N LYS A 39 -0.53 2.54 -5.88
CA LYS A 39 -1.82 3.17 -5.57
C LYS A 39 -2.31 2.74 -4.18
N LYS A 40 -2.96 3.66 -3.46
CA LYS A 40 -3.74 3.34 -2.26
C LYS A 40 -5.09 2.73 -2.66
N VAL A 41 -5.68 1.93 -1.77
CA VAL A 41 -7.01 1.34 -1.93
C VAL A 41 -7.80 1.46 -0.64
N TYR A 42 -9.11 1.36 -0.75
CA TYR A 42 -9.99 1.20 0.40
C TYR A 42 -9.56 -0.02 1.21
N GLY A 43 -9.41 0.23 2.51
CA GLY A 43 -8.74 -0.65 3.47
C GLY A 43 -9.69 -1.56 4.22
#